data_AF-A0A2S9FJA6-F1
#
_entry.id   AF-A0A2S9FJA6-F1
#
_cell.length_a   1.000
_cell.length_b   1.000
_cell.length_c   1.000
_cell.angle_alpha   90.00
_cell.angle_beta   90.00
_cell.angle_gamma   90.00
#
_symmetry.space_group_name_H-M   'P 1'
#
loop_
_entity.id
_entity.type
_entity.pdbx_description
1 polymer ?
#
loop_
_entity_poly.entity_id
_entity_poly.type
_entity_poly.pdbx_seq_one_letter_code
_entity_poly.pdbx_strand_id
1 'polypeptide(L)'
;CLVAIDAPLIVKNPTGHRPAESQFNRDFQRFEAGARPAFTERPEFKHPRAARIAERLGLDMDPSSASPRRAIEVYPHPATIVLFDLAKTLKYKRGPFEERQRELLRLMTLIEGLDEASPRLRANRSVAWVELRKRIEAATKPGQLDRDEDPVDAVLCAYVGLYWYDRPEDVTIYGDYASGYIVTPSLPPDRLPKATPKTTRAR
;
A
#
# COMPACT_ATOMS: atom_id res chain seq x y z
N CYS A 1 14.75 9.25 -8.46
CA CYS A 1 13.34 9.61 -8.26
C CYS A 1 12.50 8.35 -8.36
N LEU A 2 11.83 7.97 -7.28
CA LEU A 2 10.93 6.83 -7.21
C LEU A 2 9.57 7.33 -6.74
N VAL A 3 8.51 7.08 -7.51
CA VAL A 3 7.15 7.51 -7.20
C VAL A 3 6.30 6.28 -6.89
N ALA A 4 5.89 6.15 -5.63
CA ALA A 4 4.98 5.11 -5.19
C ALA A 4 3.54 5.56 -5.37
N ILE A 5 2.72 4.75 -6.05
CA ILE A 5 1.33 5.07 -6.38
C ILE A 5 0.40 3.98 -5.83
N ASP A 6 -0.55 4.36 -4.98
CA ASP A 6 -1.65 3.50 -4.53
C ASP A 6 -2.75 3.42 -5.59
N ALA A 7 -2.41 2.79 -6.71
CA ALA A 7 -3.35 2.42 -7.75
C ALA A 7 -2.70 1.46 -8.76
N PRO A 8 -3.49 0.58 -9.39
CA PRO A 8 -3.00 -0.29 -10.44
C PRO A 8 -2.24 0.45 -11.55
N LEU A 9 -1.00 0.04 -11.82
CA LEU A 9 -0.22 0.54 -12.96
C LEU A 9 -0.53 -0.27 -14.22
N ILE A 10 -0.68 -1.58 -14.09
CA ILE A 10 -0.82 -2.49 -15.23
C ILE A 10 -1.98 -3.43 -14.95
N VAL A 11 -2.99 -3.39 -15.81
CA VAL A 11 -4.18 -4.23 -15.74
C VAL A 11 -4.44 -4.79 -17.13
N LYS A 12 -4.41 -6.12 -17.28
CA LYS A 12 -4.56 -6.80 -18.58
C LYS A 12 -5.67 -7.85 -18.60
N ASN A 13 -6.04 -8.38 -17.44
CA ASN A 13 -7.12 -9.36 -17.31
C ASN A 13 -8.49 -8.72 -17.54
N PRO A 14 -9.41 -9.38 -18.26
CA PRO A 14 -10.76 -8.87 -18.49
C PRO A 14 -11.59 -8.82 -17.21
N THR A 15 -11.48 -9.85 -16.37
CA THR A 15 -12.22 -10.01 -15.11
C THR A 15 -11.33 -10.57 -14.00
N GLY A 16 -11.82 -10.54 -12.75
CA GLY A 16 -11.19 -11.20 -11.61
C GLY A 16 -9.92 -10.50 -11.09
N HIS A 17 -9.15 -11.22 -10.28
CA HIS A 17 -7.86 -10.75 -9.73
C HIS A 17 -6.74 -10.91 -10.76
N ARG A 18 -5.78 -9.98 -10.81
CA ARG A 18 -4.50 -10.22 -11.49
C ARG A 18 -3.73 -11.31 -10.72
N PRO A 19 -2.70 -11.91 -11.34
CA PRO A 19 -1.77 -12.75 -10.61
C PRO A 19 -1.21 -12.05 -9.36
N ALA A 20 -0.91 -10.74 -9.45
CA ALA A 20 -0.46 -9.93 -8.32
C ALA A 20 -1.41 -9.99 -7.11
N GLU A 21 -2.70 -9.61 -7.24
CA GLU A 21 -3.61 -9.66 -6.09
C GLU A 21 -3.85 -11.09 -5.60
N SER A 22 -3.88 -12.07 -6.50
CA SER A 22 -4.06 -13.46 -6.12
C SER A 22 -2.91 -13.97 -5.25
N GLN A 23 -1.67 -13.58 -5.56
CA GLN A 23 -0.50 -13.92 -4.76
C GLN A 23 -0.50 -13.15 -3.44
N PHE A 24 -0.71 -11.83 -3.52
CA PHE A 24 -0.79 -10.93 -2.38
C PHE A 24 -1.84 -11.37 -1.35
N ASN A 25 -3.04 -11.74 -1.81
CA ASN A 25 -4.15 -12.12 -0.94
C ASN A 25 -3.91 -13.41 -0.18
N ARG A 26 -3.10 -14.35 -0.71
CA ARG A 26 -2.73 -15.56 0.04
C ARG A 26 -2.02 -15.22 1.33
N ASP A 27 -1.21 -14.16 1.32
CA ASP A 27 -0.41 -13.76 2.46
C ASP A 27 -1.17 -12.77 3.36
N PHE A 28 -1.90 -11.83 2.76
CA PHE A 28 -2.46 -10.69 3.46
C PHE A 28 -3.94 -10.80 3.87
N GLN A 29 -4.73 -11.71 3.31
CA GLN A 29 -6.18 -11.79 3.59
C GLN A 29 -6.48 -12.06 5.08
N ARG A 30 -5.64 -12.84 5.76
CA ARG A 30 -5.80 -13.18 7.18
C ARG A 30 -5.69 -11.97 8.13
N PHE A 31 -5.05 -10.90 7.68
CA PHE A 31 -4.94 -9.63 8.41
C PHE A 31 -6.07 -8.65 8.04
N GLU A 32 -7.08 -9.12 7.29
CA GLU A 32 -8.13 -8.29 6.68
C GLU A 32 -7.53 -7.21 5.76
N ALA A 33 -6.44 -7.56 5.08
CA ALA A 33 -5.62 -6.68 4.26
C ALA A 33 -5.59 -7.12 2.78
N GLY A 34 -6.63 -7.82 2.31
CA GLY A 34 -6.68 -8.33 0.94
C GLY A 34 -6.93 -7.22 -0.09
N ALA A 35 -6.17 -7.25 -1.19
CA ALA A 35 -6.37 -6.44 -2.37
C ALA A 35 -7.63 -6.83 -3.14
N ARG A 36 -8.34 -5.82 -3.62
CA ARG A 36 -9.52 -5.99 -4.48
C ARG A 36 -9.09 -6.27 -5.91
N PRO A 37 -9.92 -6.98 -6.68
CA PRO A 37 -9.60 -7.26 -8.08
C PRO A 37 -9.58 -5.97 -8.91
N ALA A 38 -8.53 -5.81 -9.71
CA ALA A 38 -8.40 -4.84 -10.79
C ALA A 38 -8.46 -5.58 -12.13
N PHE A 39 -9.35 -5.16 -13.03
CA PHE A 39 -9.60 -5.82 -14.32
C PHE A 39 -10.21 -4.87 -15.34
N THR A 40 -10.02 -5.11 -16.63
CA THR A 40 -10.30 -4.13 -17.71
C THR A 40 -11.77 -3.93 -18.06
N GLU A 41 -12.67 -4.85 -17.68
CA GLU A 41 -14.12 -4.62 -17.78
C GLU A 41 -14.61 -3.53 -16.81
N ARG A 42 -13.83 -3.19 -15.76
CA ARG A 42 -14.06 -1.98 -14.97
C ARG A 42 -13.52 -0.75 -15.72
N PRO A 43 -14.37 0.23 -16.07
CA PRO A 43 -13.95 1.38 -16.87
C PRO A 43 -12.73 2.14 -16.31
N GLU A 44 -12.60 2.23 -14.99
CA GLU A 44 -11.50 2.89 -14.29
C GLU A 44 -10.13 2.21 -14.49
N PHE A 45 -10.11 0.91 -14.82
CA PHE A 45 -8.90 0.11 -15.02
C PHE A 45 -8.62 -0.24 -16.48
N LYS A 46 -9.52 0.10 -17.41
CA LYS A 46 -9.26 -0.03 -18.84
C LYS A 46 -8.06 0.81 -19.29
N HIS A 47 -7.92 2.00 -18.69
CA HIS A 47 -6.78 2.90 -18.86
C HIS A 47 -6.35 3.42 -17.48
N PRO A 48 -5.59 2.63 -16.71
CA PRO A 48 -5.32 2.94 -15.31
C PRO A 48 -4.72 4.34 -15.14
N ARG A 49 -5.30 5.13 -14.24
CA ARG A 49 -4.87 6.52 -14.01
C ARG A 49 -3.40 6.60 -13.62
N ALA A 50 -2.91 5.65 -12.83
CA ALA A 50 -1.52 5.59 -12.41
C ALA A 50 -0.57 5.44 -13.60
N ALA A 51 -0.90 4.58 -14.56
CA ALA A 51 -0.12 4.39 -15.79
C ALA A 51 0.00 5.70 -16.59
N ARG A 52 -1.12 6.41 -16.73
CA ARG A 52 -1.17 7.71 -17.43
C ARG A 52 -0.35 8.79 -16.72
N ILE A 53 -0.32 8.76 -15.38
CA ILE A 53 0.53 9.67 -14.59
C ILE A 53 2.00 9.31 -14.82
N ALA A 54 2.37 8.03 -14.77
CA ALA A 54 3.73 7.56 -14.99
C ALA A 54 4.24 7.97 -16.39
N GLU A 55 3.43 7.74 -17.43
CA GLU A 55 3.72 8.14 -18.81
C GLU A 55 3.97 9.66 -18.92
N ARG A 56 3.04 10.48 -18.41
CA ARG A 56 3.14 11.95 -18.47
C ARG A 56 4.34 12.51 -17.72
N LEU A 57 4.81 11.81 -16.68
CA LEU A 57 5.95 12.22 -15.87
C LEU A 57 7.28 11.58 -16.32
N GLY A 58 7.26 10.76 -17.39
CA GLY A 58 8.43 10.03 -17.88
C GLY A 58 9.00 9.09 -16.82
N LEU A 59 8.12 8.34 -16.15
CA LEU A 59 8.48 7.38 -15.11
C LEU A 59 8.44 5.97 -15.68
N ASP A 60 9.55 5.25 -15.59
CA ASP A 60 9.63 3.84 -15.96
C ASP A 60 8.87 3.00 -14.92
N MET A 61 7.98 2.13 -15.40
CA MET A 61 7.13 1.29 -14.55
C MET A 61 7.69 -0.12 -14.34
N ASP A 62 8.80 -0.49 -14.99
CA ASP A 62 9.43 -1.80 -14.74
C ASP A 62 10.12 -1.77 -13.37
N PRO A 63 9.71 -2.63 -12.41
CA PRO A 63 10.28 -2.64 -11.07
C PRO A 63 11.75 -3.09 -11.05
N SER A 64 12.23 -3.77 -12.11
CA SER A 64 13.62 -4.16 -12.28
C SER A 64 14.47 -3.08 -12.97
N SER A 65 13.85 -1.99 -13.43
CA SER A 65 14.53 -0.93 -14.16
C SER A 65 15.59 -0.24 -13.30
N ALA A 66 16.74 0.02 -13.93
CA ALA A 66 17.80 0.87 -13.40
C ALA A 66 17.55 2.37 -13.70
N SER A 67 16.41 2.73 -14.31
CA SER A 67 16.08 4.12 -14.63
C SER A 67 16.14 5.01 -13.38
N PRO A 68 16.70 6.23 -13.48
CA PRO A 68 16.72 7.17 -12.38
C PRO A 68 15.31 7.70 -12.04
N ARG A 69 14.31 7.48 -12.90
CA ARG A 69 12.93 7.96 -12.74
C ARG A 69 11.96 6.79 -12.91
N ARG A 70 11.36 6.35 -11.81
CA ARG A 70 10.52 5.15 -11.76
C ARG A 70 9.18 5.41 -11.08
N ALA A 71 8.17 4.65 -11.48
CA ALA A 71 6.86 4.59 -10.85
C ALA A 71 6.57 3.14 -10.45
N ILE A 72 6.02 2.96 -9.26
CA ILE A 72 5.76 1.65 -8.69
C ILE A 72 4.36 1.60 -8.11
N GLU A 73 3.73 0.45 -8.21
CA GLU A 73 2.43 0.19 -7.62
C GLU A 73 2.64 -0.28 -6.18
N VAL A 74 2.06 0.45 -5.23
CA VAL A 74 2.08 0.09 -3.81
C VAL A 74 0.67 -0.07 -3.28
N TYR A 75 0.53 -0.70 -2.12
CA TYR A 75 -0.74 -0.77 -1.43
C TYR A 75 -0.53 -0.42 0.06
N PRO A 76 -0.79 0.83 0.49
CA PRO A 76 -0.37 1.34 1.80
C PRO A 76 -1.07 0.65 2.96
N HIS A 77 -2.36 0.33 2.82
CA HIS A 77 -3.13 -0.23 3.93
C HIS A 77 -2.55 -1.57 4.40
N PRO A 78 -2.23 -2.56 3.53
CA PRO A 78 -1.56 -3.77 3.99
C PRO A 78 -0.09 -3.58 4.39
N ALA A 79 0.61 -2.57 3.85
CA ALA A 79 1.97 -2.26 4.28
C ALA A 79 2.05 -1.96 5.79
N THR A 80 0.99 -1.38 6.38
CA THR A 80 0.90 -1.17 7.84
C THR A 80 1.01 -2.46 8.67
N ILE A 81 0.59 -3.61 8.12
CA ILE A 81 0.65 -4.90 8.80
C ILE A 81 2.10 -5.28 9.10
N VAL A 82 2.98 -5.00 8.16
CA VAL A 82 4.41 -5.31 8.24
C VAL A 82 5.14 -4.20 8.97
N LEU A 83 4.97 -2.95 8.53
CA LEU A 83 5.73 -1.80 9.06
C LEU A 83 5.48 -1.54 10.54
N PHE A 84 4.29 -1.86 11.05
CA PHE A 84 3.89 -1.58 12.42
C PHE A 84 3.47 -2.83 13.20
N ASP A 85 3.81 -4.01 12.68
CA ASP A 85 3.50 -5.32 13.27
C ASP A 85 2.01 -5.49 13.68
N LEU A 86 1.08 -4.96 12.88
CA LEU A 86 -0.34 -4.99 13.23
C LEU A 86 -0.95 -6.37 13.00
N ALA A 87 -1.75 -6.83 13.96
CA ALA A 87 -2.50 -8.08 13.84
C ALA A 87 -3.60 -8.02 12.75
N LYS A 88 -4.16 -6.84 12.49
CA LYS A 88 -5.19 -6.57 11.47
C LYS A 88 -5.10 -5.14 10.96
N THR A 89 -5.75 -4.88 9.84
CA THR A 89 -5.89 -3.54 9.27
C THR A 89 -6.60 -2.55 10.21
N LEU A 90 -6.11 -1.31 10.24
CA LEU A 90 -6.77 -0.19 10.93
C LEU A 90 -8.05 0.22 10.18
N LYS A 91 -9.14 0.51 10.90
CA LYS A 91 -10.48 0.75 10.31
C LYS A 91 -10.80 2.23 10.12
N TYR A 92 -9.97 2.94 9.36
CA TYR A 92 -10.11 4.38 9.14
C TYR A 92 -10.88 4.77 7.85
N LYS A 93 -10.88 3.91 6.82
CA LYS A 93 -11.58 4.15 5.53
C LYS A 93 -13.12 4.04 5.59
N ARG A 94 -13.67 3.27 6.54
CA ARG A 94 -15.11 2.92 6.60
C ARG A 94 -15.54 2.65 8.04
N GLY A 95 -16.81 2.89 8.33
CA GLY A 95 -17.40 2.64 9.65
C GLY A 95 -17.90 3.92 10.33
N PRO A 96 -18.29 3.83 11.61
CA PRO A 96 -18.71 4.97 12.41
C PRO A 96 -17.62 6.05 12.45
N PHE A 97 -18.04 7.32 12.45
CA PHE A 97 -17.14 8.48 12.42
C PHE A 97 -16.06 8.42 13.51
N GLU A 98 -16.45 8.17 14.76
CA GLU A 98 -15.54 8.16 15.90
C GLU A 98 -14.49 7.05 15.80
N GLU A 99 -14.88 5.87 15.30
CA GLU A 99 -13.94 4.77 15.05
C GLU A 99 -12.97 5.13 13.94
N ARG A 100 -13.47 5.69 12.83
CA ARG A 100 -12.61 6.11 11.72
C ARG A 100 -11.59 7.15 12.16
N GLN A 101 -12.02 8.17 12.90
CA GLN A 101 -11.15 9.22 13.41
C GLN A 101 -10.08 8.66 14.35
N ARG A 102 -10.47 7.79 15.30
CA ARG A 102 -9.55 7.15 16.24
C ARG A 102 -8.51 6.30 15.51
N GLU A 103 -8.92 5.48 14.55
CA GLU A 103 -8.00 4.62 13.79
C GLU A 103 -7.09 5.42 12.85
N LEU A 104 -7.57 6.54 12.29
CA LEU A 104 -6.74 7.43 11.48
C LEU A 104 -5.67 8.13 12.33
N LEU A 105 -6.04 8.62 13.52
CA LEU A 105 -5.08 9.20 14.46
C LEU A 105 -4.08 8.15 14.96
N ARG A 106 -4.52 6.90 15.17
CA ARG A 106 -3.63 5.79 15.46
C ARG A 106 -2.63 5.54 14.34
N LEU A 107 -3.07 5.54 13.08
CA LEU A 107 -2.17 5.44 11.93
C LEU A 107 -1.14 6.58 11.91
N MET A 108 -1.58 7.82 12.14
CA MET A 108 -0.66 8.97 12.19
C MET A 108 0.39 8.81 13.28
N THR A 109 0.00 8.38 14.48
CA THR A 109 0.95 8.10 15.58
C THR A 109 1.96 7.00 15.21
N LEU A 110 1.53 5.96 14.49
CA LEU A 110 2.45 4.92 14.01
C LEU A 110 3.44 5.46 12.97
N ILE A 111 2.97 6.30 12.04
CA ILE A 111 3.83 6.99 11.05
C ILE A 111 4.83 7.92 11.74
N GLU A 112 4.42 8.62 12.80
CA GLU A 112 5.31 9.48 13.59
C GLU A 112 6.41 8.68 14.30
N GLY A 113 6.11 7.43 14.69
CA GLY A 113 7.09 6.50 15.26
C GLY A 113 8.22 6.11 14.30
N LEU A 114 8.08 6.37 12.99
CA LEU A 114 9.12 6.11 11.99
C LEU A 114 10.35 7.01 12.14
N ASP A 115 10.39 8.00 13.05
CA ASP A 115 11.63 8.72 13.39
C ASP A 115 12.68 7.81 14.04
N GLU A 116 12.25 6.70 14.64
CA GLU A 116 13.13 5.69 15.24
C GLU A 116 13.29 4.42 14.38
N ALA A 117 12.67 4.40 13.19
CA ALA A 117 12.77 3.28 12.25
C ALA A 117 13.94 3.44 11.26
N SER A 118 14.21 2.37 10.51
CA SER A 118 15.10 2.37 9.35
C SER A 118 14.32 1.90 8.11
N PRO A 119 14.23 2.70 7.03
CA PRO A 119 14.70 4.08 6.92
C PRO A 119 13.93 5.06 7.81
N ARG A 120 14.60 6.12 8.25
CA ARG A 120 14.01 7.11 9.15
C ARG A 120 13.05 8.06 8.43
N LEU A 121 11.87 8.31 9.00
CA LEU A 121 10.94 9.37 8.56
C LEU A 121 10.55 10.30 9.71
N ARG A 122 10.92 11.58 9.59
CA ARG A 122 10.61 12.64 10.57
C ARG A 122 9.32 13.38 10.23
N ALA A 123 8.18 12.68 10.23
CA ALA A 123 6.89 13.28 9.86
C ALA A 123 6.57 14.54 10.70
N ASN A 124 6.82 14.49 12.01
CA ASN A 124 6.60 15.60 12.95
C ASN A 124 7.48 16.85 12.73
N ARG A 125 8.50 16.79 11.87
CA ARG A 125 9.28 17.97 11.45
C ARG A 125 8.60 18.75 10.31
N SER A 126 7.57 18.18 9.68
CA SER A 126 6.78 18.84 8.64
C SER A 126 5.62 19.62 9.26
N VAL A 127 5.60 20.93 9.03
CA VAL A 127 4.47 21.80 9.45
C VAL A 127 3.15 21.30 8.84
N ALA A 128 3.17 20.89 7.57
CA ALA A 128 1.99 20.37 6.89
C ALA A 128 1.44 19.07 7.53
N TRP A 129 2.31 18.21 8.05
CA TRP A 129 1.90 17.00 8.78
C TRP A 129 1.24 17.36 10.12
N VAL A 130 1.86 18.26 10.87
CA VAL A 130 1.33 18.74 12.16
C VAL A 130 -0.04 19.42 11.97
N GLU A 131 -0.20 20.22 10.91
CA GLU A 131 -1.49 20.84 10.57
C GLU A 131 -2.53 19.81 10.14
N LEU A 132 -2.14 18.80 9.34
CA LEU A 132 -3.01 17.70 8.94
C LEU A 132 -3.55 16.95 10.16
N ARG A 133 -2.67 16.63 11.13
CA ARG A 133 -3.06 15.99 12.38
C ARG A 133 -4.09 16.80 13.15
N LYS A 134 -3.84 18.10 13.33
CA LYS A 134 -4.78 19.01 14.03
C LYS A 134 -6.15 19.07 13.34
N ARG A 135 -6.20 19.05 12.01
CA ARG A 135 -7.48 19.02 11.27
C ARG A 135 -8.25 17.73 11.50
N ILE A 136 -7.56 16.59 11.54
CA ILE A 136 -8.18 15.29 11.84
C ILE A 136 -8.67 15.23 13.28
N GLU A 137 -7.88 15.73 14.25
CA GLU A 137 -8.28 15.83 15.66
C GLU A 137 -9.52 16.72 15.86
N ALA A 138 -9.59 17.85 15.13
CA ALA A 138 -10.70 18.79 15.19
C ALA A 138 -11.89 18.41 14.28
N ALA A 139 -11.83 17.27 13.59
CA ALA A 139 -12.91 16.84 12.71
C ALA A 139 -14.19 16.55 13.53
N THR A 140 -15.34 16.91 12.97
CA THR A 140 -16.68 16.70 13.55
C THR A 140 -17.65 16.02 12.58
N LYS A 141 -17.24 15.82 11.33
CA LYS A 141 -18.07 15.17 10.30
C LYS A 141 -17.25 14.25 9.38
N PRO A 142 -17.86 13.18 8.83
CA PRO A 142 -17.18 12.22 7.96
C PRO A 142 -16.43 12.84 6.77
N GLY A 143 -17.04 13.81 6.08
CA GLY A 143 -16.42 14.46 4.91
C GLY A 143 -15.16 15.30 5.19
N GLN A 144 -14.82 15.55 6.47
CA GLN A 144 -13.50 16.10 6.83
C GLN A 144 -12.45 14.98 6.84
N LEU A 145 -12.78 13.81 7.41
CA LEU A 145 -11.89 12.65 7.38
C LEU A 145 -11.65 12.19 5.94
N ASP A 146 -12.70 12.10 5.11
CA ASP A 146 -12.57 11.67 3.71
C ASP A 146 -11.58 12.54 2.91
N ARG A 147 -11.41 13.82 3.29
CA ARG A 147 -10.47 14.74 2.64
C ARG A 147 -9.05 14.60 3.15
N ASP A 148 -8.89 14.43 4.46
CA ASP A 148 -7.59 14.44 5.13
C ASP A 148 -6.95 13.04 5.24
N GLU A 149 -7.72 11.99 4.96
CA GLU A 149 -7.24 10.60 4.95
C GLU A 149 -6.28 10.29 3.79
N ASP A 150 -6.59 10.74 2.57
CA ASP A 150 -5.75 10.49 1.38
C ASP A 150 -4.32 11.07 1.53
N PRO A 151 -4.11 12.29 2.08
CA PRO A 151 -2.77 12.77 2.42
C PRO A 151 -2.00 11.89 3.41
N VAL A 152 -2.67 11.25 4.38
CA VAL A 152 -2.02 10.32 5.32
C VAL A 152 -1.54 9.08 4.58
N ASP A 153 -2.39 8.51 3.72
CA ASP A 153 -2.02 7.36 2.88
C ASP A 153 -0.90 7.71 1.90
N ALA A 154 -0.88 8.92 1.36
CA ALA A 154 0.17 9.39 0.47
C ALA A 154 1.55 9.41 1.14
N VAL A 155 1.63 9.80 2.43
CA VAL A 155 2.87 9.72 3.21
C VAL A 155 3.30 8.27 3.38
N LEU A 156 2.36 7.37 3.66
CA LEU A 156 2.66 5.95 3.79
C LEU A 156 3.10 5.33 2.45
N CYS A 157 2.49 5.69 1.32
CA CYS A 157 2.91 5.28 -0.02
C CYS A 157 4.35 5.73 -0.29
N ALA A 158 4.65 7.01 -0.05
CA ALA A 158 5.99 7.56 -0.21
C ALA A 158 7.00 6.83 0.68
N TYR A 159 6.60 6.48 1.92
CA TYR A 159 7.44 5.71 2.82
C TYR A 159 7.70 4.28 2.33
N VAL A 160 6.72 3.59 1.72
CA VAL A 160 6.97 2.29 1.07
C VAL A 160 7.99 2.43 -0.07
N GLY A 161 7.92 3.52 -0.85
CA GLY A 161 8.92 3.83 -1.87
C GLY A 161 10.32 4.05 -1.26
N LEU A 162 10.42 4.82 -0.17
CA LEU A 162 11.68 5.02 0.56
C LEU A 162 12.20 3.70 1.14
N TYR A 163 11.31 2.88 1.71
CA TYR A 163 11.62 1.58 2.29
C TYR A 163 12.21 0.64 1.26
N TRP A 164 11.62 0.53 0.07
CA TRP A 164 12.22 -0.26 -1.02
C TRP A 164 13.57 0.31 -1.44
N TYR A 165 13.69 1.63 -1.59
CA TYR A 165 14.96 2.24 -2.01
C TYR A 165 16.11 1.94 -1.05
N ASP A 166 15.85 1.96 0.27
CA ASP A 166 16.85 1.74 1.32
C ASP A 166 17.07 0.25 1.64
N ARG A 167 16.01 -0.57 1.53
CA ARG A 167 15.97 -1.98 1.95
C ARG A 167 15.34 -2.87 0.87
N PRO A 168 15.96 -2.99 -0.32
CA PRO A 168 15.36 -3.74 -1.43
C PRO A 168 15.21 -5.24 -1.21
N GLU A 169 15.95 -5.82 -0.28
CA GLU A 169 15.84 -7.20 0.17
C GLU A 169 14.64 -7.45 1.11
N ASP A 170 14.09 -6.40 1.72
CA ASP A 170 13.00 -6.49 2.69
C ASP A 170 11.62 -6.15 2.08
N VAL A 171 11.53 -6.18 0.75
CA VAL A 171 10.26 -5.98 0.03
C VAL A 171 9.91 -7.19 -0.83
N THR A 172 8.61 -7.46 -0.94
CA THR A 172 8.08 -8.45 -1.87
C THR A 172 7.37 -7.73 -3.01
N ILE A 173 7.68 -8.16 -4.23
CA ILE A 173 6.95 -7.80 -5.44
C ILE A 173 6.03 -8.98 -5.76
N TYR A 174 4.73 -8.78 -5.63
CA TYR A 174 3.72 -9.76 -6.01
C TYR A 174 3.34 -9.55 -7.47
N GLY A 175 3.41 -10.60 -8.30
CA GLY A 175 3.18 -10.49 -9.75
C GLY A 175 4.44 -10.14 -10.54
N ASP A 176 4.27 -9.51 -11.70
CA ASP A 176 5.36 -9.17 -12.63
C ASP A 176 5.00 -7.97 -13.52
N TYR A 177 5.99 -7.39 -14.20
CA TYR A 177 5.74 -6.24 -15.09
C TYR A 177 4.80 -6.57 -16.26
N ALA A 178 4.78 -7.82 -16.73
CA ALA A 178 3.96 -8.21 -17.87
C ALA A 178 2.47 -8.28 -17.52
N SER A 179 2.10 -8.71 -16.31
CA SER A 179 0.70 -8.90 -15.88
C SER A 179 0.22 -7.90 -14.83
N GLY A 180 1.13 -7.08 -14.30
CA GLY A 180 0.93 -6.17 -13.19
C GLY A 180 1.48 -6.71 -11.89
N TYR A 181 1.88 -5.80 -11.00
CA TYR A 181 2.56 -6.13 -9.77
C TYR A 181 2.15 -5.20 -8.62
N ILE A 182 2.39 -5.63 -7.38
CA ILE A 182 2.21 -4.81 -6.17
C ILE A 182 3.48 -4.93 -5.32
N VAL A 183 4.04 -3.80 -4.89
CA VAL A 183 5.18 -3.75 -4.00
C VAL A 183 4.73 -3.43 -2.58
N THR A 184 5.21 -4.22 -1.63
CA THR A 184 4.97 -4.02 -0.19
C THR A 184 6.19 -4.52 0.60
N PRO A 185 6.45 -3.99 1.81
CA PRO A 185 7.37 -4.61 2.74
C PRO A 185 7.02 -6.10 2.96
N SER A 186 8.05 -6.93 3.05
CA SER A 186 7.92 -8.39 3.17
C SER A 186 7.36 -8.80 4.53
N LEU A 187 6.35 -9.67 4.54
CA LEU A 187 5.94 -10.32 5.78
C LEU A 187 7.10 -11.15 6.34
N PRO A 188 7.40 -11.05 7.65
CA PRO A 188 8.43 -11.88 8.23
C PRO A 188 8.03 -13.37 8.18
N PRO A 189 8.99 -14.31 8.14
CA PRO A 189 8.71 -15.73 7.86
C PRO A 189 7.71 -16.40 8.82
N ASP A 190 7.72 -16.02 10.09
CA ASP A 190 6.78 -16.49 11.12
C ASP A 190 5.35 -15.98 10.88
N ARG A 191 5.21 -14.87 10.15
CA ARG A 191 3.95 -14.27 9.72
C ARG A 191 3.57 -14.60 8.28
N LEU A 192 4.20 -15.58 7.64
CA LEU A 192 3.69 -16.15 6.39
C LEU A 192 2.64 -17.26 6.66
N PRO A 193 1.75 -17.56 5.71
CA PRO A 193 0.92 -18.76 5.79
C PRO A 193 1.82 -20.00 5.86
N LYS A 194 1.57 -20.89 6.83
CA LYS A 194 2.25 -22.19 6.85
C LYS A 194 1.83 -22.95 5.59
N ALA A 195 2.80 -23.49 4.85
CA ALA A 195 2.50 -24.37 3.72
C ALA A 195 1.64 -25.54 4.22
N THR A 196 0.42 -25.67 3.70
CA THR A 196 -0.38 -26.88 3.96
C THR A 196 0.37 -28.05 3.32
N PRO A 197 0.76 -29.10 4.07
CA PRO A 197 1.37 -30.27 3.47
C PRO A 197 0.41 -30.82 2.41
N LYS A 198 0.90 -30.94 1.17
CA LYS A 198 0.12 -31.56 0.09
C LYS A 198 -0.18 -32.99 0.52
N THR A 199 -1.44 -33.30 0.82
CA THR A 199 -1.89 -34.67 0.96
C THR A 199 -1.78 -35.32 -0.41
N THR A 200 -0.72 -36.10 -0.61
CA THR A 200 -0.57 -37.00 -1.74
C THR A 200 -1.74 -37.99 -1.67
N ARG A 201 -2.80 -37.76 -2.44
CA ARG A 201 -3.81 -38.80 -2.66
C ARG A 201 -3.13 -39.90 -3.47
N ALA A 202 -2.78 -41.00 -2.80
CA ALA A 202 -2.46 -42.25 -3.46
C ALA A 202 -3.66 -42.67 -4.32
N ARG A 203 -3.37 -43.01 -5.58
CA ARG A 203 -4.33 -43.52 -6.56
C ARG A 203 -4.80 -44.91 -6.17
#